data_AF-A0AA41WUX3-F1
#
_entry.id   AF-A0AA41WUX3-F1
#
_cell.length_a   1.000
_cell.length_b   1.000
_cell.length_c   1.000
_cell.angle_alpha   90.00
_cell.angle_beta   90.00
_cell.angle_gamma   90.00
#
_symmetry.space_group_name_H-M   'P 1'
#
loop_
_entity.id
_entity.type
_entity.pdbx_description
1 polymer ?
#
loop_
_entity_poly.entity_id
_entity_poly.type
_entity_poly.pdbx_seq_one_letter_code
_entity_poly.pdbx_strand_id
1 'polypeptide(L)'
;MSEAIQFAGRLYTALASGDLNIIGLIVGFIGGVMVTVFGMPSIGLLNEGMYVEIEVTLRMRIYNRLARLGLVMIMTGFLFQLIPAVKAVPVH
;
A
#
# COMPACT_ATOMS: atom_id res chain seq x y z
N MET A 1 21.82 13.26 -15.19
CA MET A 1 21.08 12.01 -14.86
C MET A 1 19.64 12.39 -14.56
N SER A 2 18.66 11.72 -15.17
CA SER A 2 17.23 11.97 -14.94
C SER A 2 16.84 11.63 -13.49
N GLU A 3 15.98 12.44 -12.87
CA GLU A 3 15.44 12.22 -11.52
C GLU A 3 14.79 10.84 -11.37
N ALA A 4 14.17 10.33 -12.43
CA ALA A 4 13.57 9.01 -12.48
C ALA A 4 14.59 7.89 -12.25
N ILE A 5 15.83 8.06 -12.74
CA ILE A 5 16.90 7.07 -12.58
C ILE A 5 17.41 7.07 -11.14
N GLN A 6 17.50 8.25 -10.51
CA GLN A 6 17.89 8.34 -9.10
C GLN A 6 16.82 7.75 -8.17
N PHE A 7 15.54 7.99 -8.47
CA PHE A 7 14.42 7.39 -7.74
C PHE A 7 14.45 5.86 -7.87
N ALA A 8 14.60 5.33 -9.09
CA ALA A 8 14.69 3.89 -9.32
C ALA A 8 15.87 3.24 -8.58
N GLY A 9 17.03 3.92 -8.55
CA GLY A 9 18.19 3.46 -7.79
C GLY A 9 17.93 3.37 -6.29
N ARG A 10 17.32 4.40 -5.69
CA ARG A 10 16.95 4.40 -4.26
C ARG A 10 15.91 3.33 -3.93
N LEU A 11 14.93 3.16 -4.81
CA LEU A 11 13.90 2.14 -4.67
C LEU A 11 14.51 0.73 -4.69
N TYR A 12 15.42 0.47 -5.64
CA TYR A 12 16.12 -0.81 -5.74
C TYR A 12 16.96 -1.10 -4.49
N THR A 13 17.73 -0.13 -4.01
CA THR A 13 18.54 -0.32 -2.79
C THR A 13 17.68 -0.55 -1.57
N ALA A 14 16.52 0.10 -1.47
CA ALA A 14 15.62 -0.07 -0.35
C ALA A 14 14.85 -1.40 -0.38
N LEU A 15 14.51 -1.88 -1.59
CA LEU A 15 14.01 -3.24 -1.80
C LEU A 15 15.08 -4.29 -1.44
N ALA A 16 16.32 -4.06 -1.86
CA ALA A 16 17.45 -4.95 -1.56
C ALA A 16 17.83 -4.96 -0.07
N SER A 17 17.63 -3.85 0.64
CA SER A 17 17.80 -3.78 2.10
C SER A 17 16.63 -4.38 2.88
N GLY A 18 15.56 -4.81 2.20
CA GLY A 18 14.39 -5.40 2.84
C GLY A 18 13.62 -4.43 3.72
N ASP A 19 13.57 -3.14 3.36
CA ASP A 19 12.81 -2.16 4.13
C ASP A 19 11.31 -2.48 4.08
N LEU A 20 10.80 -3.02 5.20
CA LEU A 20 9.41 -3.43 5.38
C LEU A 20 8.43 -2.30 5.09
N ASN A 21 8.82 -1.04 5.31
CA ASN A 21 7.96 0.11 5.03
C ASN A 21 7.79 0.31 3.53
N ILE A 22 8.87 0.18 2.75
CA ILE A 22 8.84 0.37 1.30
C ILE A 22 8.16 -0.82 0.61
N ILE A 23 8.43 -2.04 1.07
CA ILE A 23 7.72 -3.24 0.59
C ILE A 23 6.23 -3.12 0.91
N GLY A 24 5.89 -2.73 2.15
CA GLY A 24 4.51 -2.51 2.57
C GLY A 24 3.80 -1.41 1.78
N LEU A 25 4.50 -0.31 1.46
CA LEU A 25 3.98 0.77 0.62
C LEU A 25 3.64 0.27 -0.79
N ILE A 26 4.56 -0.46 -1.43
CA ILE A 26 4.34 -0.98 -2.79
C ILE A 26 3.16 -1.96 -2.81
N VAL A 27 3.13 -2.91 -1.87
CA VAL A 27 2.06 -3.92 -1.78
C VAL A 27 0.72 -3.26 -1.47
N GLY A 28 0.71 -2.29 -0.56
CA GLY A 28 -0.46 -1.50 -0.20
C GLY A 28 -1.00 -0.71 -1.39
N PHE A 29 -0.12 -0.03 -2.12
CA PHE A 29 -0.46 0.75 -3.30
C PHE A 29 -1.03 -0.12 -4.42
N ILE A 30 -0.39 -1.25 -4.74
CA ILE A 30 -0.90 -2.20 -5.74
C ILE A 30 -2.28 -2.71 -5.34
N GLY A 31 -2.47 -3.11 -4.07
CA GLY A 31 -3.76 -3.54 -3.56
C GLY A 31 -4.84 -2.47 -3.71
N GLY A 32 -4.52 -1.21 -3.36
CA GLY A 32 -5.42 -0.07 -3.51
C GLY A 32 -5.83 0.18 -4.96
N VAL A 33 -4.85 0.25 -5.88
CA VAL A 33 -5.11 0.44 -7.31
C VAL A 33 -6.02 -0.67 -7.85
N MET A 34 -5.76 -1.93 -7.49
CA MET A 34 -6.57 -3.05 -7.95
C MET A 34 -7.99 -3.01 -7.37
N VAL A 35 -8.19 -2.60 -6.11
CA VAL A 35 -9.54 -2.38 -5.56
C VAL A 35 -10.26 -1.26 -6.31
N THR A 36 -9.58 -0.17 -6.66
CA THR A 36 -10.20 0.93 -7.41
C THR A 36 -10.58 0.49 -8.82
N VAL A 37 -9.69 -0.19 -9.54
CA VAL A 37 -9.94 -0.63 -10.93
C VAL A 37 -11.00 -1.72 -11.02
N PHE A 38 -11.02 -2.68 -10.08
CA PHE A 38 -11.94 -3.82 -10.12
C PHE A 38 -13.17 -3.68 -9.20
N GLY A 39 -13.17 -2.70 -8.30
CA GLY A 39 -14.25 -2.47 -7.34
C GLY A 39 -15.17 -1.30 -7.69
N MET A 40 -14.76 -0.40 -8.61
CA MET A 40 -15.66 0.63 -9.10
C MET A 40 -16.59 0.05 -10.18
N PRO A 41 -17.93 0.18 -10.04
CA PRO A 41 -18.85 -0.16 -11.11
C PRO A 41 -18.59 0.72 -12.34
N SER A 42 -18.86 0.19 -13.53
CA SER A 42 -18.71 0.96 -14.75
C SER A 42 -19.63 2.19 -14.75
N ILE A 43 -19.20 3.27 -15.40
CA ILE A 43 -20.00 4.52 -15.50
C ILE A 43 -21.37 4.23 -16.14
N GLY A 44 -21.46 3.24 -17.03
CA GLY A 44 -22.73 2.79 -17.62
C GLY A 44 -23.73 2.28 -16.57
N LEU A 45 -23.28 1.43 -15.64
CA LEU A 45 -24.13 0.89 -14.56
C LEU A 45 -24.58 1.99 -13.58
N LEU A 46 -23.72 2.98 -13.32
CA LEU A 46 -24.06 4.14 -12.50
C LEU A 46 -25.09 5.06 -13.18
N ASN A 47 -25.02 5.18 -14.51
CA ASN A 47 -25.90 6.04 -15.30
C ASN A 47 -27.30 5.43 -15.51
N GLU A 48 -27.41 4.10 -15.41
CA GLU A 48 -28.67 3.36 -15.48
C GLU A 48 -29.50 3.44 -14.17
N GLY A 49 -29.00 4.14 -13.14
CA GLY A 49 -29.70 4.27 -11.85
C GLY A 49 -29.75 2.97 -11.04
N MET A 50 -28.99 1.95 -11.46
CA MET A 50 -28.78 0.72 -10.70
C MET A 50 -27.85 1.01 -9.53
N TYR A 51 -28.41 1.54 -8.44
CA TYR A 51 -27.81 1.52 -7.11
C TYR A 51 -27.92 0.11 -6.52
N VAL A 52 -27.42 -0.90 -7.23
CA VAL A 52 -27.22 -2.22 -6.62
C VAL A 52 -26.10 -2.02 -5.61
N GLU A 53 -26.31 -2.44 -4.35
CA GLU A 53 -25.26 -2.50 -3.34
C GLU A 53 -23.96 -2.95 -4.02
N ILE A 54 -22.88 -2.17 -3.86
CA ILE A 54 -21.58 -2.49 -4.48
C ILE A 54 -21.23 -3.90 -4.03
N GLU A 55 -21.49 -4.88 -4.88
CA GLU A 55 -21.40 -6.28 -4.50
C GLU A 55 -19.92 -6.57 -4.29
N VAL A 56 -19.56 -6.91 -3.05
CA VAL A 56 -18.16 -7.18 -2.72
C VAL A 56 -17.76 -8.48 -3.37
N THR A 57 -17.27 -8.38 -4.59
CA THR A 57 -16.80 -9.53 -5.36
C THR A 57 -15.61 -10.19 -4.67
N LEU A 58 -15.43 -11.49 -4.93
CA LEU A 58 -14.28 -12.25 -4.40
C LEU A 58 -12.94 -11.59 -4.74
N ARG A 59 -12.83 -11.00 -5.95
CA ARG A 59 -11.64 -10.28 -6.41
C ARG A 59 -11.37 -9.04 -5.57
N MET A 60 -12.40 -8.23 -5.33
CA MET A 60 -12.29 -7.04 -4.49
C MET A 60 -11.85 -7.38 -3.07
N ARG A 61 -12.32 -8.52 -2.52
CA ARG A 61 -11.89 -9.02 -1.20
C ARG A 61 -10.41 -9.40 -1.16
N ILE A 62 -9.90 -10.06 -2.22
CA ILE A 62 -8.48 -10.44 -2.33
C ILE A 62 -7.59 -9.19 -2.40
N TYR A 63 -7.94 -8.21 -3.25
CA TYR A 63 -7.16 -6.98 -3.36
C TYR A 63 -7.24 -6.11 -2.10
N ASN A 64 -8.38 -6.10 -1.40
CA ASN A 64 -8.48 -5.47 -0.08
C ASN A 64 -7.58 -6.14 0.96
N ARG A 65 -7.46 -7.48 0.93
CA ARG A 65 -6.52 -8.19 1.81
C ARG A 65 -5.07 -7.85 1.47
N LEU A 66 -4.74 -7.74 0.17
CA LEU A 66 -3.42 -7.30 -0.27
C LEU A 66 -3.09 -5.88 0.23
N ALA A 67 -4.04 -4.95 0.11
CA ALA A 67 -3.88 -3.59 0.61
C ALA A 67 -3.65 -3.57 2.14
N ARG A 68 -4.42 -4.37 2.89
CA ARG A 68 -4.24 -4.53 4.34
C ARG A 68 -2.88 -5.13 4.71
N LEU A 69 -2.40 -6.13 3.96
CA LEU A 69 -1.07 -6.69 4.17
C LEU A 69 0.02 -5.63 4.02
N GLY A 70 -0.11 -4.74 3.03
CA GLY A 70 0.77 -3.58 2.87
C GLY A 70 0.79 -2.68 4.11
N LEU A 71 -0.37 -2.33 4.63
CA LEU A 71 -0.50 -1.52 5.86
C LEU A 71 0.11 -2.22 7.08
N VAL A 72 -0.10 -3.52 7.24
CA VAL A 72 0.48 -4.30 8.35
C VAL A 72 2.00 -4.30 8.26
N MET A 73 2.57 -4.44 7.06
CA MET A 73 4.02 -4.39 6.85
C MET A 73 4.61 -3.02 7.22
N ILE A 74 3.95 -1.92 6.81
CA ILE A 74 4.33 -0.56 7.20
C ILE A 74 4.28 -0.40 8.72
N MET A 75 3.17 -0.81 9.36
CA MET A 75 3.02 -0.71 10.81
C MET A 75 4.14 -1.48 11.54
N THR A 76 4.49 -2.66 11.02
CA THR A 76 5.55 -3.50 11.59
C THR A 76 6.93 -2.86 11.43
N GLY A 77 7.23 -2.28 10.26
CA GLY A 77 8.49 -1.56 10.05
C GLY A 77 8.62 -0.33 10.96
N PHE A 78 7.54 0.44 11.15
CA PHE A 78 7.52 1.53 12.13
C PHE A 78 7.72 1.07 13.56
N LEU A 79 7.11 -0.05 13.99
CA LEU A 79 7.31 -0.60 15.33
C LEU A 79 8.79 -0.95 15.59
N PHE A 80 9.48 -1.52 14.60
CA PHE A 80 10.91 -1.80 14.72
C PHE A 80 11.77 -0.54 14.74
N GLN A 81 11.39 0.51 14.03
CA GLN A 81 12.07 1.81 14.07
C GLN A 81 11.81 2.58 15.38
N LEU A 82 10.67 2.33 16.04
CA LEU A 82 10.32 2.97 17.31
C LEU A 82 11.30 2.62 18.43
N ILE A 83 11.79 1.38 18.49
CA ILE A 83 12.70 0.88 19.54
C ILE A 83 14.01 1.70 19.59
N PRO A 84 14.78 1.86 18.50
CA PRO A 84 15.96 2.71 18.52
C PRO A 84 15.62 4.19 18.68
N ALA A 85 14.48 4.66 18.16
CA ALA A 85 14.06 6.06 18.31
C ALA A 85 13.82 6.44 19.78
N VAL A 86 13.14 5.57 20.56
CA VAL A 86 12.92 5.79 22.00
C VAL A 86 14.24 5.80 22.77
N LYS A 87 15.19 4.92 22.43
CA LYS A 87 16.52 4.89 23.05
C LYS A 87 17.39 6.11 22.71
N ALA A 88 17.10 6.77 21.59
CA ALA A 88 17.81 7.96 21.15
C ALA A 88 17.30 9.25 21.80
N VAL A 89 16.19 9.21 22.54
CA VAL A 89 15.68 10.37 23.28
C VAL A 89 16.57 10.61 24.50
N PRO A 90 17.28 11.75 24.60
CA PRO A 90 18.04 12.08 25.80
C PRO A 90 17.06 12.28 26.96
N VAL A 91 17.22 11.47 28.01
CA VAL A 91 16.55 11.69 29.29
C VAL A 91 17.23 12.90 29.92
N HIS A 92 16.57 14.06 29.84
CA HIS A 92 16.96 15.27 30.57
C HIS A 92 16.52 15.18 32.03
#